data_AF-A0A6M0ID48-F1
#
_entry.id   AF-A0A6M0ID48-F1
#
_cell.length_a   1.000
_cell.length_b   1.000
_cell.length_c   1.000
_cell.angle_alpha   90.00
_cell.angle_beta   90.00
_cell.angle_gamma   90.00
#
_symmetry.space_group_name_H-M   'P 1'
#
loop_
_entity.id
_entity.type
_entity.pdbx_description
1 polymer ?
#
loop_
_entity_poly.entity_id
_entity_poly.type
_entity_poly.pdbx_seq_one_letter_code
_entity_poly.pdbx_strand_id
1 'polypeptide(L)'
;MLTPDQLTAIDRHLREINLLTNEELILELTDHYTIALDERLAHGLSFETAITDVQSAFGGSKGLQKMERQYNRVTFRHYDERGLQALLAQFQKPLVGQTLIAVLAIFLFSWLTHKTRLTDEPDWRHFLNGTLEGALAGSSFVWLFMLWPYLKTIPFRGFHNVPTEVLYLLKRHILFLVPFYAVGSLGAVFLSIFPNSLEISLVALYLFIYYLFIRTSRAVYETLYEVDTAR
;
A
#
# COMPACT_ATOMS: atom_id res chain seq x y z
N MET A 1 26.90 25.77 14.02
CA MET A 1 25.51 25.76 14.50
C MET A 1 24.68 26.60 13.56
N LEU A 2 23.82 25.93 12.81
CA LEU A 2 22.91 26.55 11.85
C LEU A 2 21.77 27.29 12.54
N THR A 3 21.26 28.34 11.89
CA THR A 3 20.08 29.07 12.35
C THR A 3 18.79 28.29 12.05
N PRO A 4 17.67 28.57 12.75
CA PRO A 4 16.38 27.96 12.43
C PRO A 4 15.94 28.17 10.96
N ASP A 5 16.25 29.34 10.39
CA ASP A 5 15.97 29.65 8.99
C ASP A 5 16.78 28.77 8.03
N GLN A 6 18.05 28.48 8.38
CA GLN A 6 18.90 27.59 7.60
C GLN A 6 18.42 26.14 7.66
N LEU A 7 17.98 25.66 8.84
CA LEU A 7 17.38 24.33 8.97
C LEU A 7 16.10 24.20 8.14
N THR A 8 15.24 25.22 8.17
CA THR A 8 14.03 25.28 7.33
C THR A 8 14.39 25.29 5.84
N ALA A 9 15.47 25.98 5.46
CA ALA A 9 15.95 25.99 4.09
C ALA A 9 16.49 24.63 3.64
N ILE A 10 17.13 23.85 4.52
CA ILE A 10 17.55 22.47 4.24
C ILE A 10 16.33 21.58 4.00
N ASP A 11 15.33 21.61 4.89
CA ASP A 11 14.11 20.82 4.75
C ASP A 11 13.41 21.12 3.41
N ARG A 12 13.25 22.41 3.10
CA ARG A 12 12.73 22.86 1.80
C ARG A 12 13.58 22.39 0.62
N HIS A 13 14.91 22.44 0.74
CA HIS A 13 15.81 21.98 -0.31
C HIS A 13 15.67 20.47 -0.57
N LEU A 14 15.52 19.66 0.47
CA LEU A 14 15.32 18.21 0.33
C LEU A 14 13.94 17.89 -0.26
N ARG A 15 12.88 18.53 0.23
CA ARG A 15 11.48 18.22 -0.15
C ARG A 15 11.02 18.87 -1.45
N GLU A 16 11.26 20.17 -1.62
CA GLU A 16 10.68 20.93 -2.74
C GLU A 16 11.61 20.98 -3.95
N ILE A 17 12.92 21.06 -3.72
CA ILE A 17 13.90 21.16 -4.81
C ILE A 17 14.33 19.76 -5.27
N ASN A 18 14.64 18.85 -4.35
CA ASN A 18 15.09 17.50 -4.68
C ASN A 18 13.96 16.46 -4.76
N LEU A 19 12.74 16.85 -4.37
CA LEU A 19 11.53 16.03 -4.46
C LEU A 19 11.63 14.73 -3.66
N LEU A 20 12.29 14.78 -2.50
CA LEU A 20 12.33 13.64 -1.59
C LEU A 20 11.03 13.54 -0.80
N THR A 21 10.58 12.31 -0.59
CA THR A 21 9.28 11.95 0.00
C THR A 21 9.39 11.04 1.21
N ASN A 22 10.50 10.31 1.36
CA ASN A 22 10.73 9.45 2.50
C ASN A 22 11.18 10.27 3.72
N GLU A 23 10.31 10.37 4.73
CA GLU A 23 10.54 11.16 5.95
C GLU A 23 11.77 10.71 6.74
N GLU A 24 11.99 9.40 6.89
CA GLU A 24 13.11 8.87 7.65
C GLU A 24 14.45 9.22 6.99
N LEU A 25 14.51 9.09 5.66
CA LEU A 25 15.68 9.52 4.90
C LEU A 25 15.87 11.04 4.94
N ILE A 26 14.79 11.83 4.88
CA ILE A 26 14.90 13.29 4.97
C ILE A 26 15.48 13.71 6.32
N LEU A 27 15.06 13.08 7.43
CA LEU A 27 15.63 13.33 8.75
C LEU A 27 17.11 12.96 8.79
N GLU A 28 17.48 11.77 8.32
CA GLU A 28 18.88 11.31 8.27
C GLU A 28 19.75 12.23 7.40
N LEU A 29 19.25 12.63 6.23
CA LEU A 29 19.93 13.58 5.35
C LEU A 29 20.04 14.96 5.98
N THR A 30 19.03 15.41 6.73
CA THR A 30 19.08 16.72 7.41
C THR A 30 20.20 16.76 8.44
N ASP A 31 20.40 15.67 9.19
CA ASP A 31 21.52 15.56 10.13
C ASP A 31 22.87 15.60 9.41
N HIS A 32 23.01 14.82 8.32
CA HIS A 32 24.24 14.82 7.53
C HIS A 32 24.52 16.15 6.82
N TYR A 33 23.48 16.81 6.30
CA TYR A 33 23.58 18.14 5.70
C TYR A 33 24.00 19.16 6.74
N THR A 34 23.44 19.11 7.95
CA THR A 34 23.76 20.04 9.03
C THR A 34 25.25 19.98 9.38
N ILE A 35 25.79 18.77 9.54
CA ILE A 35 27.22 18.56 9.82
C ILE A 35 28.09 19.09 8.67
N ALA A 36 27.75 18.72 7.44
CA ALA A 36 28.53 19.07 6.25
C ALA A 36 28.49 20.58 5.92
N LEU A 37 27.38 21.24 6.25
CA LEU A 37 27.19 22.69 6.10
C LEU A 37 27.96 23.45 7.17
N ASP A 38 27.90 23.03 8.43
CA ASP A 38 28.65 23.66 9.52
C ASP A 38 30.16 23.71 9.20
N GLU A 39 30.72 22.64 8.63
CA GLU A 39 32.12 22.60 8.18
C GLU A 39 32.40 23.64 7.07
N ARG A 40 31.57 23.69 6.03
CA ARG A 40 31.73 24.62 4.89
C ARG A 40 31.57 26.08 5.30
N LEU A 41 30.61 26.37 6.17
CA LEU A 41 30.40 27.70 6.72
C LEU A 41 31.59 28.13 7.58
N ALA A 42 32.19 27.21 8.35
CA ALA A 42 33.41 27.49 9.11
C ALA A 42 34.61 27.83 8.20
N HIS A 43 34.62 27.33 6.96
CA HIS A 43 35.58 27.70 5.92
C HIS A 43 35.25 29.00 5.18
N GLY A 44 34.20 29.73 5.59
CA GLY A 44 33.83 31.02 5.03
C GLY A 44 33.01 30.97 3.74
N LEU A 45 32.49 29.79 3.36
CA LEU A 45 31.52 29.69 2.26
C LEU A 45 30.18 30.32 2.67
N SER A 46 29.48 30.95 1.71
CA SER A 46 28.09 31.34 1.92
C SER A 46 27.20 30.11 2.02
N PHE A 47 26.04 30.23 2.68
CA PHE A 47 25.11 29.12 2.85
C PHE A 47 24.62 28.55 1.51
N GLU A 48 24.35 29.42 0.54
CA GLU A 48 23.86 29.07 -0.80
C GLU A 48 24.91 28.29 -1.61
N THR A 49 26.18 28.66 -1.46
CA THR A 49 27.29 27.94 -2.09
C THR A 49 27.54 26.62 -1.37
N ALA A 50 27.47 26.63 -0.04
CA ALA A 50 27.67 25.45 0.78
C ALA A 50 26.60 24.38 0.51
N ILE A 51 25.32 24.75 0.43
CA ILE A 51 24.23 23.77 0.22
C ILE A 51 24.30 23.11 -1.16
N THR A 52 24.69 23.86 -2.19
CA THR A 52 24.88 23.30 -3.54
C THR A 52 26.11 22.40 -3.62
N ASP A 53 27.20 22.76 -2.93
CA ASP A 53 28.39 21.92 -2.83
C ASP A 53 28.12 20.63 -2.04
N VAL A 54 27.42 20.70 -0.91
CA VAL A 54 26.95 19.52 -0.16
C VAL A 54 26.09 18.63 -1.05
N GLN A 55 25.10 19.20 -1.75
CA GLN A 55 24.26 18.44 -2.68
C GLN A 55 25.10 17.72 -3.74
N SER A 56 26.10 18.39 -4.31
CA SER A 56 27.03 17.80 -5.28
C SER A 56 27.80 16.62 -4.69
N ALA A 57 28.27 16.73 -3.44
CA ALA A 57 28.94 15.65 -2.72
C ALA A 57 28.05 14.40 -2.53
N PHE A 58 26.73 14.58 -2.43
CA PHE A 58 25.75 13.49 -2.42
C PHE A 58 25.40 12.93 -3.83
N GLY A 59 26.13 13.35 -4.87
CA GLY A 59 25.87 12.96 -6.26
C GLY A 59 24.79 13.80 -6.95
N GLY A 60 24.51 15.00 -6.42
CA GLY A 60 23.47 15.90 -6.89
C GLY A 60 22.05 15.37 -6.64
N SER A 61 21.06 16.02 -7.24
CA SER A 61 19.65 15.61 -7.16
C SER A 61 19.43 14.14 -7.55
N LYS A 62 20.12 13.66 -8.60
CA LYS A 62 20.03 12.25 -9.03
C LYS A 62 20.59 11.28 -7.98
N GLY A 63 21.64 11.68 -7.27
CA GLY A 63 22.25 10.91 -6.20
C GLY A 63 21.30 10.77 -5.01
N LEU A 64 20.68 11.87 -4.58
CA LEU A 64 19.67 11.87 -3.51
C LEU A 64 18.45 11.01 -3.86
N GLN A 65 17.92 11.13 -5.08
CA GLN A 65 16.82 10.28 -5.53
C GLN A 65 17.22 8.80 -5.67
N LYS A 66 18.50 8.51 -5.95
CA LYS A 66 19.01 7.13 -5.94
C LYS A 66 19.08 6.59 -4.51
N MET A 67 19.52 7.40 -3.55
CA MET A 67 19.51 7.06 -2.13
C MET A 67 18.09 6.76 -1.64
N GLU A 68 17.12 7.61 -1.97
CA GLU A 68 15.71 7.38 -1.64
C GLU A 68 15.16 6.08 -2.23
N ARG A 69 15.43 5.80 -3.51
CA ARG A 69 15.02 4.54 -4.12
C ARG A 69 15.63 3.33 -3.42
N GLN A 70 16.88 3.42 -2.98
CA GLN A 70 17.54 2.35 -2.24
C GLN A 70 16.93 2.19 -0.86
N TYR A 71 16.69 3.29 -0.15
CA TYR A 71 16.03 3.32 1.14
C TYR A 71 14.64 2.68 1.05
N ASN A 72 13.79 3.18 0.14
CA ASN A 72 12.46 2.66 -0.12
C ASN A 72 12.48 1.17 -0.48
N ARG A 73 13.48 0.67 -1.22
CA ARG A 73 13.61 -0.77 -1.52
C ARG A 73 13.82 -1.60 -0.25
N VAL A 74 14.65 -1.11 0.67
CA VAL A 74 14.89 -1.78 1.95
C VAL A 74 13.63 -1.69 2.83
N THR A 75 13.00 -0.52 2.91
CA THR A 75 11.76 -0.31 3.68
C THR A 75 10.63 -1.22 3.16
N PHE A 76 10.43 -1.29 1.85
CA PHE A 76 9.40 -2.15 1.24
C PHE A 76 9.64 -3.63 1.51
N ARG A 77 10.90 -4.06 1.57
CA ARG A 77 11.22 -5.44 1.96
C ARG A 77 10.80 -5.72 3.41
N HIS A 78 11.06 -4.81 4.33
CA HIS A 78 10.62 -4.97 5.72
C HIS A 78 9.10 -5.00 5.82
N TYR A 79 8.39 -4.19 5.03
CA TYR A 79 6.93 -4.25 4.96
C TYR A 79 6.42 -5.57 4.40
N ASP A 80 7.07 -6.13 3.37
CA ASP A 80 6.74 -7.45 2.83
C ASP A 80 6.95 -8.57 3.86
N GLU A 81 8.04 -8.53 4.62
CA GLU A 81 8.32 -9.48 5.69
C GLU A 81 7.26 -9.40 6.81
N ARG A 82 6.85 -8.19 7.21
CA ARG A 82 5.75 -7.98 8.16
C ARG A 82 4.41 -8.44 7.60
N GLY A 83 4.13 -8.21 6.33
CA GLY A 83 2.91 -8.68 5.67
C GLY A 83 2.82 -10.20 5.64
N LEU A 84 3.94 -10.89 5.37
CA LEU A 84 3.99 -12.34 5.46
C LEU A 84 3.78 -12.83 6.90
N GLN A 85 4.40 -12.19 7.88
CA GLN A 85 4.18 -12.50 9.30
C GLN A 85 2.71 -12.30 9.71
N ALA A 86 2.08 -11.21 9.26
CA ALA A 86 0.67 -10.94 9.51
C ALA A 86 -0.24 -12.00 8.86
N LEU A 87 0.08 -12.47 7.66
CA LEU A 87 -0.63 -13.57 7.01
C LEU A 87 -0.47 -14.86 7.81
N LEU A 88 0.76 -15.23 8.18
CA LEU A 88 1.04 -16.44 8.95
C LEU A 88 0.39 -16.40 10.34
N ALA A 89 0.33 -15.23 10.97
CA ALA A 89 -0.31 -15.03 12.27
C ALA A 89 -1.81 -15.37 12.23
N GLN A 90 -2.50 -15.24 11.09
CA GLN A 90 -3.91 -15.63 10.96
C GLN A 90 -4.14 -17.14 11.14
N PHE A 91 -3.09 -17.94 10.99
CA PHE A 91 -3.07 -19.38 11.19
C PHE A 91 -2.40 -19.77 12.52
N GLN A 92 -2.08 -18.81 13.38
CA GLN A 92 -1.57 -19.03 14.74
C GLN A 92 -2.66 -18.73 15.78
N LYS A 93 -2.58 -19.38 16.95
CA LYS A 93 -3.49 -19.07 18.07
C LYS A 93 -3.21 -17.63 18.55
N PRO A 94 -4.24 -16.82 18.86
CA PRO A 94 -5.66 -17.14 18.98
C PRO A 94 -6.48 -16.94 17.69
N LEU A 95 -5.88 -16.41 16.61
CA LEU A 95 -6.60 -15.96 15.42
C LEU A 95 -7.19 -17.11 14.59
N VAL A 96 -6.63 -18.32 14.70
CA VAL A 96 -7.17 -19.54 14.05
C VAL A 96 -8.66 -19.72 14.30
N GLY A 97 -9.13 -19.50 15.54
CA GLY A 97 -10.55 -19.66 15.88
C GLY A 97 -11.44 -18.71 15.08
N GLN A 98 -11.03 -17.45 14.96
CA GLN A 98 -11.74 -16.45 14.16
C GLN A 98 -11.68 -16.78 12.66
N THR A 99 -10.54 -17.26 12.18
CA THR A 99 -10.36 -17.69 10.79
C THR A 99 -11.26 -18.88 10.46
N LEU A 100 -11.37 -19.88 11.35
CA LEU A 100 -12.27 -21.03 11.20
C LEU A 100 -13.75 -20.64 11.20
N ILE A 101 -14.17 -19.74 12.10
CA ILE A 101 -15.53 -19.21 12.12
C ILE A 101 -15.85 -18.47 10.81
N ALA A 102 -14.92 -17.65 10.31
CA ALA A 102 -15.08 -16.95 9.04
C ALA A 102 -15.20 -17.92 7.86
N VAL A 103 -14.35 -18.96 7.79
CA VAL A 103 -14.45 -20.02 6.77
C VAL A 103 -15.81 -20.70 6.81
N LEU A 104 -16.27 -21.10 8.00
CA LEU A 104 -17.56 -21.75 8.17
C LEU A 104 -18.72 -20.83 7.72
N ALA A 105 -18.69 -19.56 8.12
CA ALA A 105 -19.70 -18.58 7.73
C ALA A 105 -19.73 -18.35 6.20
N ILE A 106 -18.56 -18.22 5.57
CA ILE A 106 -18.42 -18.08 4.11
C ILE A 106 -18.97 -19.32 3.39
N PHE A 107 -18.68 -20.51 3.90
CA PHE A 107 -19.17 -21.77 3.33
C PHE A 107 -20.69 -21.89 3.46
N LEU A 108 -21.25 -21.63 4.64
CA LEU A 108 -22.69 -21.64 4.87
C LEU A 108 -23.41 -20.60 4.01
N PHE A 109 -22.85 -19.40 3.88
CA PHE A 109 -23.41 -18.36 3.03
C PHE A 109 -23.43 -18.79 1.56
N SER A 110 -22.30 -19.30 1.05
CA SER A 110 -22.19 -19.82 -0.34
C SER A 110 -23.18 -20.96 -0.60
N TRP A 111 -23.39 -21.84 0.38
CA TRP A 111 -24.36 -22.93 0.30
C TRP A 111 -25.80 -22.43 0.25
N LEU A 112 -26.16 -21.45 1.09
CA LEU A 112 -27.51 -20.87 1.15
C LEU A 112 -27.87 -20.14 -0.13
N THR A 113 -26.97 -19.31 -0.67
CA THR A 113 -27.18 -18.57 -1.92
C THR A 113 -27.25 -19.50 -3.14
N HIS A 114 -26.56 -20.63 -3.12
CA HIS A 114 -26.67 -21.63 -4.16
C HIS A 114 -28.03 -22.36 -4.12
N LYS A 115 -28.56 -22.68 -2.93
CA LYS A 115 -29.86 -23.35 -2.80
C LYS A 115 -31.02 -22.52 -3.36
N THR A 116 -31.00 -21.21 -3.19
CA THR A 116 -32.00 -20.29 -3.77
C THR A 116 -31.94 -20.23 -5.30
N ARG A 117 -30.83 -20.67 -5.91
CA ARG A 117 -30.59 -20.63 -7.36
C ARG A 117 -31.18 -21.83 -8.11
N LEU A 118 -31.42 -22.94 -7.43
CA LEU A 118 -31.96 -24.18 -8.04
C LEU A 118 -33.45 -24.07 -8.39
N THR A 119 -34.14 -23.01 -7.96
CA THR A 119 -35.60 -22.83 -8.13
C THR A 119 -36.01 -21.93 -9.30
N ASP A 120 -35.10 -21.15 -9.87
CA ASP A 120 -35.38 -20.24 -10.99
C ASP A 120 -34.48 -20.56 -12.20
N GLU A 121 -34.98 -20.39 -13.44
CA GLU A 121 -34.13 -20.51 -14.63
C GLU A 121 -32.96 -19.52 -14.51
N PRO A 122 -31.71 -20.00 -14.49
CA PRO A 122 -30.59 -19.15 -14.13
C PRO A 122 -30.26 -18.23 -15.31
N ASP A 123 -30.65 -16.96 -15.22
CA ASP A 123 -30.13 -15.91 -16.09
C ASP A 123 -28.70 -15.56 -15.66
N TRP A 124 -27.76 -16.43 -16.06
CA TRP A 124 -26.34 -16.28 -15.82
C TRP A 124 -25.80 -14.94 -16.29
N ARG A 125 -26.42 -14.30 -17.30
CA ARG A 125 -25.98 -13.00 -17.80
C ARG A 125 -26.29 -11.91 -16.79
N HIS A 126 -27.47 -11.91 -16.17
CA HIS A 126 -27.78 -10.93 -15.12
C HIS A 126 -26.92 -11.09 -13.87
N PHE A 127 -26.64 -12.33 -13.45
CA PHE A 127 -25.72 -12.59 -12.33
C PHE A 127 -24.29 -12.15 -12.64
N LEU A 128 -23.76 -12.50 -13.83
CA LEU A 128 -22.42 -12.11 -14.25
C LEU A 128 -22.31 -10.59 -14.38
N ASN A 129 -23.29 -9.94 -15.03
CA ASN A 129 -23.30 -8.49 -15.16
C ASN A 129 -23.39 -7.82 -13.78
N GLY A 130 -24.29 -8.26 -12.89
CA GLY A 130 -24.40 -7.71 -11.54
C GLY A 130 -23.15 -7.93 -10.68
N THR A 131 -22.49 -9.08 -10.83
CA THR A 131 -21.22 -9.38 -10.14
C THR A 131 -20.09 -8.51 -10.68
N LEU A 132 -20.02 -8.33 -11.99
CA LEU A 132 -18.97 -7.56 -12.65
C LEU A 132 -19.17 -6.06 -12.42
N GLU A 133 -20.41 -5.56 -12.50
CA GLU A 133 -20.79 -4.19 -12.11
C GLU A 133 -20.52 -3.93 -10.63
N GLY A 134 -20.91 -4.85 -9.74
CA GLY A 134 -20.64 -4.75 -8.31
C GLY A 134 -19.16 -4.79 -7.97
N ALA A 135 -18.38 -5.63 -8.66
CA ALA A 135 -16.93 -5.70 -8.52
C ALA A 135 -16.25 -4.43 -9.04
N LEU A 136 -16.66 -3.90 -10.20
CA LEU A 136 -16.13 -2.66 -10.76
C LEU A 136 -16.50 -1.46 -9.89
N ALA A 137 -17.75 -1.36 -9.44
CA ALA A 137 -18.20 -0.28 -8.56
C ALA A 137 -17.52 -0.35 -7.19
N GLY A 138 -17.48 -1.54 -6.58
CA GLY A 138 -16.85 -1.77 -5.27
C GLY A 138 -15.34 -1.55 -5.32
N SER A 139 -14.65 -2.07 -6.32
CA SER A 139 -13.21 -1.81 -6.51
C SER A 139 -12.95 -0.33 -6.74
N SER A 140 -13.71 0.34 -7.61
CA SER A 140 -13.59 1.78 -7.84
C SER A 140 -13.81 2.59 -6.56
N PHE A 141 -14.78 2.21 -5.72
CA PHE A 141 -15.04 2.88 -4.45
C PHE A 141 -13.91 2.67 -3.44
N VAL A 142 -13.38 1.44 -3.34
CA VAL A 142 -12.20 1.13 -2.51
C VAL A 142 -10.98 1.90 -2.99
N TRP A 143 -10.74 1.98 -4.31
CA TRP A 143 -9.69 2.80 -4.89
C TRP A 143 -9.87 4.26 -4.53
N LEU A 144 -11.07 4.81 -4.73
CA LEU A 144 -11.35 6.21 -4.46
C LEU A 144 -11.16 6.52 -2.99
N PHE A 145 -11.57 5.64 -2.07
CA PHE A 145 -11.43 5.82 -0.63
C PHE A 145 -9.99 5.65 -0.14
N MET A 146 -9.24 4.65 -0.64
CA MET A 146 -7.82 4.49 -0.32
C MET A 146 -6.97 5.63 -0.88
N LEU A 147 -7.31 6.13 -2.07
CA LEU A 147 -6.62 7.25 -2.70
C LEU A 147 -7.12 8.60 -2.17
N TRP A 148 -8.27 8.67 -1.51
CA TRP A 148 -8.89 9.94 -1.09
C TRP A 148 -8.01 10.81 -0.18
N PRO A 149 -7.38 10.27 0.88
CA PRO A 149 -6.44 11.04 1.69
C PRO A 149 -5.29 11.62 0.87
N TYR A 150 -4.87 10.91 -0.19
CA TYR A 150 -3.81 11.34 -1.10
C TYR A 150 -4.29 12.36 -2.14
N LEU A 151 -5.45 12.14 -2.76
CA LEU A 151 -6.04 13.10 -3.70
C LEU A 151 -6.23 14.47 -3.05
N LYS A 152 -6.50 14.50 -1.73
CA LYS A 152 -6.55 15.72 -0.93
C LYS A 152 -5.19 16.42 -0.76
N THR A 153 -4.06 15.71 -0.78
CA THR A 153 -2.73 16.32 -0.61
C THR A 153 -2.13 16.81 -1.92
N ILE A 154 -2.54 16.28 -3.08
CA ILE A 154 -2.08 16.73 -4.41
C ILE A 154 -2.16 18.25 -4.61
N PRO A 155 -3.28 18.96 -4.33
CA PRO A 155 -3.35 20.40 -4.54
C PRO A 155 -2.40 21.21 -3.65
N PHE A 156 -1.96 20.65 -2.52
CA PHE A 156 -1.08 21.33 -1.56
C PHE A 156 0.40 20.96 -1.71
N ARG A 157 0.69 19.71 -2.13
CA ARG A 157 2.06 19.16 -2.15
C ARG A 157 2.55 18.77 -3.56
N GLY A 158 1.70 18.88 -4.58
CA GLY A 158 1.98 18.45 -5.95
C GLY A 158 1.94 16.93 -6.14
N PHE A 159 1.97 16.47 -7.39
CA PHE A 159 1.91 15.04 -7.76
C PHE A 159 3.17 14.25 -7.39
N HIS A 160 4.22 14.90 -6.92
CA HIS A 160 5.54 14.27 -6.71
C HIS A 160 5.77 13.80 -5.28
N ASN A 161 4.97 14.26 -4.32
CA ASN A 161 5.11 13.95 -2.90
C ASN A 161 4.12 12.87 -2.43
N VAL A 162 4.20 11.69 -3.04
CA VAL A 162 3.45 10.51 -2.58
C VAL A 162 4.21 9.90 -1.40
N PRO A 163 3.61 9.77 -0.20
CA PRO A 163 4.26 9.09 0.92
C PRO A 163 4.67 7.67 0.53
N THR A 164 5.80 7.21 1.07
CA THR A 164 6.40 5.93 0.71
C THR A 164 5.46 4.75 1.05
N GLU A 165 4.69 4.89 2.13
CA GLU A 165 3.67 3.96 2.61
C GLU A 165 2.51 3.84 1.61
N VAL A 166 2.07 4.97 1.05
CA VAL A 166 1.01 4.99 0.04
C VAL A 166 1.51 4.35 -1.26
N LEU A 167 2.74 4.65 -1.68
CA LEU A 167 3.35 4.03 -2.84
C LEU A 167 3.49 2.51 -2.68
N TYR A 168 3.84 2.05 -1.48
CA TYR A 168 3.89 0.64 -1.12
C TYR A 168 2.51 -0.01 -1.26
N LEU A 169 1.50 0.57 -0.60
CA LEU A 169 0.13 0.07 -0.62
C LEU A 169 -0.40 0.02 -2.06
N LEU A 170 -0.20 1.07 -2.84
CA LEU A 170 -0.61 1.15 -4.24
C LEU A 170 0.04 0.02 -5.07
N LYS A 171 1.36 -0.12 -5.01
CA LYS A 171 2.08 -1.15 -5.78
C LYS A 171 1.61 -2.55 -5.43
N ARG A 172 1.44 -2.85 -4.14
CA ARG A 172 1.04 -4.19 -3.69
C ARG A 172 -0.44 -4.46 -3.95
N HIS A 173 -1.32 -3.54 -3.56
CA HIS A 173 -2.76 -3.72 -3.72
C HIS A 173 -3.18 -3.77 -5.18
N ILE A 174 -2.62 -2.93 -6.07
CA ILE A 174 -2.93 -2.99 -7.51
C ILE A 174 -2.54 -4.37 -8.06
N LEU A 175 -1.33 -4.83 -7.72
CA LEU A 175 -0.78 -6.08 -8.24
C LEU A 175 -1.61 -7.30 -7.81
N PHE A 176 -2.24 -7.27 -6.63
CA PHE A 176 -3.08 -8.36 -6.16
C PHE A 176 -4.56 -8.21 -6.55
N LEU A 177 -5.16 -7.02 -6.41
CA LEU A 177 -6.59 -6.82 -6.67
C LEU A 177 -6.95 -7.08 -8.13
N VAL A 178 -6.15 -6.61 -9.09
CA VAL A 178 -6.47 -6.74 -10.52
C VAL A 178 -6.53 -8.21 -10.95
N PRO A 179 -5.48 -9.05 -10.72
CA PRO A 179 -5.57 -10.48 -10.98
C PRO A 179 -6.65 -11.16 -10.16
N PHE A 180 -6.87 -10.76 -8.91
CA PHE A 180 -7.88 -11.37 -8.04
C PHE A 180 -9.30 -11.18 -8.58
N TYR A 181 -9.64 -9.97 -9.07
CA TYR A 181 -10.91 -9.72 -9.74
C TYR A 181 -11.01 -10.41 -11.10
N ALA A 182 -9.91 -10.47 -11.86
CA ALA A 182 -9.89 -11.20 -13.12
C ALA A 182 -10.16 -12.70 -12.90
N VAL A 183 -9.54 -13.31 -11.89
CA VAL A 183 -9.79 -14.71 -11.49
C VAL A 183 -11.21 -14.91 -11.01
N GLY A 184 -11.77 -14.00 -10.22
CA GLY A 184 -13.17 -14.07 -9.79
C GLY A 184 -14.15 -14.01 -10.97
N SER A 185 -13.91 -13.09 -11.90
CA SER A 185 -14.75 -12.89 -13.09
C SER A 185 -14.67 -14.05 -14.06
N LEU A 186 -13.46 -14.53 -14.37
CA LEU A 186 -13.24 -15.71 -15.20
C LEU A 186 -13.78 -16.97 -14.51
N GLY A 187 -13.53 -17.10 -13.21
CA GLY A 187 -14.07 -18.17 -12.38
C GLY A 187 -15.59 -18.24 -12.50
N ALA A 188 -16.30 -17.11 -12.39
CA ALA A 188 -17.75 -17.07 -12.54
C ALA A 188 -18.24 -17.58 -13.91
N VAL A 189 -17.48 -17.36 -14.99
CA VAL A 189 -17.81 -17.88 -16.33
C VAL A 189 -17.58 -19.39 -16.43
N PHE A 190 -16.50 -19.89 -15.84
CA PHE A 190 -16.15 -21.32 -15.91
C PHE A 190 -16.80 -22.18 -14.83
N LEU A 191 -17.33 -21.56 -13.77
CA LEU A 191 -17.93 -22.24 -12.62
C LEU A 191 -19.10 -23.14 -13.02
N SER A 192 -19.86 -22.78 -14.06
CA SER A 192 -20.98 -23.57 -14.58
C SER A 192 -20.58 -24.87 -15.27
N ILE A 193 -19.29 -25.07 -15.56
CA ILE A 193 -18.77 -26.32 -16.16
C ILE A 193 -18.56 -27.38 -15.06
N PHE A 194 -18.39 -26.95 -13.81
CA PHE A 194 -18.11 -27.85 -12.70
C PHE A 194 -19.40 -28.40 -12.07
N PRO A 195 -19.36 -29.62 -11.49
CA PRO A 195 -20.43 -30.10 -10.62
C PRO A 195 -20.74 -29.13 -9.48
N ASN A 196 -22.01 -29.01 -9.10
CA ASN A 196 -22.49 -28.05 -8.08
C ASN A 196 -21.69 -28.09 -6.76
N SER A 197 -21.25 -29.26 -6.31
CA SER A 197 -20.45 -29.40 -5.09
C SER A 197 -19.06 -28.73 -5.21
N LEU A 198 -18.44 -28.80 -6.40
CA LEU A 198 -17.18 -28.12 -6.69
C LEU A 198 -17.39 -26.62 -6.89
N GLU A 199 -18.49 -26.18 -7.49
CA GLU A 199 -18.84 -24.76 -7.63
C GLU A 199 -18.83 -24.06 -6.25
N ILE A 200 -19.59 -24.60 -5.28
CA ILE A 200 -19.68 -24.05 -3.92
C ILE A 200 -18.31 -24.01 -3.24
N SER A 201 -17.53 -25.07 -3.40
CA SER A 201 -16.20 -25.17 -2.80
C SER A 201 -15.22 -24.13 -3.38
N LEU A 202 -15.27 -23.89 -4.69
CA LEU A 202 -14.44 -22.91 -5.38
C LEU A 202 -14.84 -21.47 -5.02
N VAL A 203 -16.14 -21.18 -4.93
CA VAL A 203 -16.63 -19.86 -4.48
C VAL A 203 -16.23 -19.60 -3.03
N ALA A 204 -16.40 -20.59 -2.14
CA ALA A 204 -15.99 -20.47 -0.74
C ALA A 204 -14.48 -20.25 -0.61
N LEU A 205 -13.67 -20.97 -1.39
CA LEU A 205 -12.21 -20.79 -1.43
C LEU A 205 -11.83 -19.38 -1.92
N TYR A 206 -12.47 -18.89 -2.99
CA TYR A 206 -12.25 -17.54 -3.50
C TYR A 206 -12.55 -16.48 -2.43
N LEU A 207 -13.73 -16.55 -1.81
CA LEU A 207 -14.14 -15.62 -0.76
C LEU A 207 -13.22 -15.71 0.47
N PHE A 208 -12.73 -16.91 0.80
CA PHE A 208 -11.76 -17.10 1.87
C PHE A 208 -10.42 -16.43 1.56
N ILE A 209 -9.88 -16.60 0.35
CA ILE A 209 -8.64 -15.91 -0.07
C ILE A 209 -8.85 -14.39 -0.04
N TYR A 210 -10.02 -13.90 -0.48
CA TYR A 210 -10.35 -12.48 -0.41
C TYR A 210 -10.36 -11.96 1.03
N TYR A 211 -10.99 -12.70 1.94
CA TYR A 211 -11.02 -12.38 3.36
C TYR A 211 -9.61 -12.32 3.96
N LEU A 212 -8.76 -13.32 3.69
CA LEU A 212 -7.37 -13.33 4.14
C LEU A 212 -6.60 -12.13 3.59
N PHE A 213 -6.82 -11.79 2.32
CA PHE A 213 -6.20 -10.62 1.68
C PHE A 213 -6.59 -9.34 2.40
N ILE A 214 -7.89 -9.05 2.56
CA ILE A 214 -8.37 -7.84 3.28
C ILE A 214 -7.79 -7.78 4.68
N ARG A 215 -7.81 -8.91 5.40
CA ARG A 215 -7.35 -8.97 6.79
C ARG A 215 -5.85 -8.73 6.90
N THR A 216 -5.06 -9.32 6.00
CA THR A 216 -3.60 -9.11 5.94
C THR A 216 -3.29 -7.67 5.58
N SER A 217 -3.96 -7.14 4.56
CA SER A 217 -3.82 -5.75 4.12
C SER A 217 -4.13 -4.76 5.22
N ARG A 218 -5.18 -5.01 6.01
CA ARG A 218 -5.52 -4.19 7.18
C ARG A 218 -4.43 -4.23 8.25
N ALA A 219 -3.94 -5.41 8.59
CA ALA A 219 -2.85 -5.55 9.57
C ALA A 219 -1.58 -4.83 9.11
N VAL A 220 -1.23 -4.96 7.82
CA VAL A 220 -0.10 -4.22 7.24
C VAL A 220 -0.34 -2.71 7.31
N TYR A 221 -1.54 -2.24 6.96
CA TYR A 221 -1.91 -0.83 7.08
C TYR A 221 -1.74 -0.32 8.51
N GLU A 222 -2.30 -1.02 9.50
CA GLU A 222 -2.16 -0.64 10.92
C GLU A 222 -0.68 -0.55 11.33
N THR A 223 0.17 -1.51 10.92
CA THR A 223 1.62 -1.46 11.22
C THR A 223 2.40 -0.35 10.51
N LEU A 224 1.88 0.19 9.40
CA LEU A 224 2.50 1.32 8.70
C LEU A 224 2.25 2.62 9.46
N TYR A 225 1.04 2.81 9.99
CA TYR A 225 0.62 4.07 10.62
C TYR A 225 0.80 4.10 12.15
N GLU A 226 0.89 2.95 12.83
CA GLU A 226 1.20 2.91 14.27
C GLU A 226 2.61 3.45 14.59
N VAL A 227 3.56 3.31 13.66
CA VAL A 227 4.94 3.82 13.81
C VAL A 227 4.97 5.35 13.88
N ASP A 228 4.07 6.04 13.17
CA ASP A 228 4.02 7.51 13.15
C ASP A 228 3.42 8.11 14.42
N THR A 229 2.56 7.38 15.14
CA THR A 229 1.94 7.89 16.37
C THR A 229 2.82 7.79 17.62
N ALA A 230 3.92 7.04 17.54
CA ALA A 230 4.83 6.79 18.66
C ALA A 230 6.08 7.70 18.65
N ARG A 231 6.24 8.57 17.65
CA ARG A 231 7.32 9.56 17.54
C ARG A 231 6.76 10.96 17.79
#